data_AF-A0A8S3XZ12-F1
#
_entry.id   AF-A0A8S3XZ12-F1
#
_cell.length_a   1.000
_cell.length_b   1.000
_cell.length_c   1.000
_cell.angle_alpha   90.00
_cell.angle_beta   90.00
_cell.angle_gamma   90.00
#
_symmetry.space_group_name_H-M   'P 1'
#
loop_
_entity.id
_entity.type
_entity.pdbx_description
1 polymer ?
#
loop_
_entity_poly.entity_id
_entity_poly.type
_entity_poly.pdbx_seq_one_letter_code
_entity_poly.pdbx_strand_id
1 'polypeptide(L)'
;MACEIHTGVNDVFTKKQIHHILKRSLGFTSFELIACDKRPAVIGMAGFLGDHFRVTLHVKVNGYVEKIKLFVKSVPVCNAPKADFINKGGFYKREMVAFQLSEEMHGAEGPNPWCAKAYLCNETILVMPDLAVEGYRTFMNHEVLDLKHTLLTTASIARFHASFANYVTRRMLHDKSFDLTNWCERSRMFAIFGAIGILPFVLMDPKTAQKTFDDPDTFVKYCDEDRTEPVLAYCRESKVYMERLLEVNEEFVERYVLKQL
;
A
#
# COMPACT_ATOMS: atom_id res chain seq x y z
N MET A 1 -21.65 -11.41 -2.18
CA MET A 1 -22.26 -11.99 -0.96
C MET A 1 -21.34 -11.62 0.20
N ALA A 2 -21.81 -10.82 1.17
CA ALA A 2 -20.95 -10.41 2.29
C ALA A 2 -20.75 -11.62 3.21
N CYS A 3 -19.50 -12.10 3.33
CA CYS A 3 -19.15 -13.13 4.30
C CYS A 3 -19.32 -12.55 5.71
N GLU A 4 -20.20 -13.14 6.52
CA GLU A 4 -20.39 -12.76 7.92
C GLU A 4 -19.11 -13.06 8.70
N ILE A 5 -18.47 -12.01 9.23
CA ILE A 5 -17.22 -12.13 9.99
C ILE A 5 -17.62 -12.34 11.46
N HIS A 6 -17.45 -13.56 11.95
CA HIS A 6 -17.39 -13.82 13.40
C HIS A 6 -16.24 -12.99 13.99
N THR A 7 -16.50 -12.22 15.05
CA THR A 7 -15.56 -11.24 15.62
C THR A 7 -14.92 -11.78 16.90
N GLY A 8 -14.06 -12.78 16.76
CA GLY A 8 -13.04 -13.11 17.74
C GLY A 8 -11.72 -12.43 17.39
N VAL A 9 -10.95 -12.02 18.41
CA VAL A 9 -9.58 -11.50 18.23
C VAL A 9 -8.72 -12.47 17.41
N ASN A 10 -8.89 -13.78 17.67
CA ASN A 10 -8.15 -14.85 17.02
C ASN A 10 -8.45 -14.99 15.52
N ASP A 11 -9.54 -14.38 15.04
CA ASP A 11 -9.92 -14.37 13.62
C ASP A 11 -9.11 -13.34 12.83
N VAL A 12 -8.32 -12.51 13.53
CA VAL A 12 -7.52 -11.43 12.94
C VAL A 12 -6.04 -11.60 13.26
N PHE A 13 -5.72 -11.88 14.52
CA PHE A 13 -4.35 -11.99 14.99
C PHE A 13 -4.17 -13.22 15.86
N THR A 14 -3.05 -13.90 15.69
CA THR A 14 -2.57 -14.87 16.67
C THR A 14 -2.12 -14.16 17.96
N LYS A 15 -2.15 -14.85 19.10
CA LYS A 15 -1.62 -14.33 20.37
C LYS A 15 -0.17 -13.81 20.25
N LYS A 16 0.67 -14.48 19.46
CA LYS A 16 2.06 -14.06 19.19
C LYS A 16 2.12 -12.72 18.44
N GLN A 17 1.27 -12.53 17.43
CA GLN A 17 1.20 -11.28 16.68
C GLN A 17 0.71 -10.13 17.57
N ILE A 18 -0.29 -10.35 18.42
CA ILE A 18 -0.77 -9.33 19.37
C ILE A 18 0.36 -8.90 20.29
N HIS A 19 1.07 -9.85 20.90
CA HIS A 19 2.20 -9.53 21.77
C HIS A 19 3.30 -8.74 21.04
N HIS A 20 3.61 -9.12 19.79
CA HIS A 20 4.57 -8.39 18.97
C HIS A 20 4.12 -6.95 18.68
N ILE A 21 2.86 -6.77 18.27
CA ILE A 21 2.27 -5.45 17.98
C ILE A 21 2.31 -4.57 19.21
N LEU A 22 1.88 -5.08 20.37
CA LEU A 22 1.82 -4.32 21.63
C LEU A 22 3.19 -3.93 22.16
N LYS A 23 4.17 -4.83 22.04
CA LYS A 23 5.57 -4.52 22.36
C LYS A 23 6.11 -3.40 21.47
N ARG A 24 5.80 -3.44 20.17
CA ARG A 24 6.24 -2.43 19.19
C ARG A 24 5.52 -1.09 19.33
N SER A 25 4.26 -1.09 19.78
CA SER A 25 3.43 0.14 19.89
C SER A 25 3.60 0.87 21.21
N LEU A 26 3.56 0.16 22.35
CA LEU A 26 3.58 0.77 23.69
C LEU A 26 4.90 0.52 24.45
N GLY A 27 5.77 -0.37 23.98
CA GLY A 27 6.99 -0.75 24.70
C GLY A 27 6.75 -1.63 25.93
N PHE A 28 5.51 -1.98 26.25
CA PHE A 28 5.17 -2.86 27.38
C PHE A 28 5.31 -4.33 27.03
N THR A 29 5.75 -5.13 28.01
CA THR A 29 5.85 -6.59 27.92
C THR A 29 4.74 -7.32 28.68
N SER A 30 4.05 -6.64 29.60
CA SER A 30 2.93 -7.16 30.38
C SER A 30 1.67 -6.36 30.08
N PHE A 31 0.64 -7.05 29.59
CA PHE A 31 -0.66 -6.50 29.26
C PHE A 31 -1.72 -7.60 29.33
N GLU A 32 -2.98 -7.20 29.51
CA GLU A 32 -4.14 -8.07 29.37
C GLU A 32 -5.00 -7.56 28.21
N LEU A 33 -5.30 -8.42 27.23
CA LEU A 33 -6.23 -8.04 26.16
C LEU A 33 -7.67 -8.23 26.63
N ILE A 34 -8.44 -7.15 26.66
CA ILE A 34 -9.82 -7.12 27.14
C ILE A 34 -10.79 -7.36 25.99
N ALA A 35 -10.60 -6.66 24.87
CA ALA A 35 -11.49 -6.71 23.71
C ALA A 35 -10.75 -6.35 22.42
N CYS A 36 -11.34 -6.72 21.29
CA CYS A 36 -10.86 -6.38 19.94
C CYS A 36 -12.04 -6.08 19.03
N ASP A 37 -12.10 -4.85 18.51
CA ASP A 37 -13.09 -4.44 17.53
C ASP A 37 -12.48 -4.46 16.13
N LYS A 38 -13.19 -5.02 15.15
CA LYS A 38 -12.80 -5.00 13.73
C LYS A 38 -13.89 -4.33 12.91
N ARG A 39 -13.48 -3.47 11.96
CA ARG A 39 -14.38 -2.88 10.95
C ARG A 39 -13.66 -2.67 9.63
N PRO A 40 -14.36 -2.65 8.48
CA PRO A 40 -13.75 -2.27 7.21
C PRO A 40 -13.05 -0.90 7.29
N ALA A 41 -11.94 -0.73 6.56
CA ALA A 41 -11.20 0.54 6.56
C ALA A 41 -11.95 1.63 5.77
N VAL A 42 -12.64 1.27 4.69
CA VAL A 42 -13.47 2.16 3.89
C VAL A 42 -14.71 1.41 3.39
N ILE A 43 -15.66 2.16 2.84
CA ILE A 43 -16.76 1.62 2.03
C ILE A 43 -16.24 1.51 0.58
N GLY A 44 -16.29 0.32 -0.02
CA GLY A 44 -15.74 0.06 -1.35
C GLY A 44 -14.32 -0.51 -1.33
N MET A 45 -13.61 -0.41 -2.45
CA MET A 45 -12.20 -0.83 -2.52
C MET A 45 -11.29 0.23 -1.87
N ALA A 46 -10.66 -0.11 -0.74
CA ALA A 46 -9.62 0.74 -0.11
C ALA A 46 -8.27 0.65 -0.83
N GLY A 47 -8.03 -0.46 -1.51
CA GLY A 47 -6.83 -0.75 -2.27
C GLY A 47 -6.95 -2.12 -2.94
N PHE A 48 -6.20 -2.30 -4.02
CA PHE A 48 -6.32 -3.49 -4.87
C PHE A 48 -5.62 -4.72 -4.27
N LEU A 49 -4.45 -4.57 -3.65
CA LEU A 49 -3.61 -5.70 -3.24
C LEU A 49 -3.86 -6.19 -1.79
N GLY A 50 -5.12 -6.36 -1.40
CA GLY A 50 -5.48 -6.93 -0.10
C GLY A 50 -6.79 -6.42 0.47
N ASP A 51 -7.20 -7.05 1.56
CA ASP A 51 -8.30 -6.60 2.41
C ASP A 51 -7.78 -5.57 3.40
N HIS A 52 -8.56 -4.53 3.65
CA HIS A 52 -8.17 -3.43 4.53
C HIS A 52 -9.22 -3.25 5.63
N PHE A 53 -8.79 -3.29 6.87
CA PHE A 53 -9.66 -3.12 8.03
C PHE A 53 -8.97 -2.33 9.14
N ARG A 54 -9.78 -1.70 9.98
CA ARG A 54 -9.34 -1.03 11.20
C ARG A 54 -9.62 -1.93 12.39
N VAL A 55 -8.62 -2.09 13.24
CA VAL A 55 -8.72 -2.85 14.48
C VAL A 55 -8.51 -1.93 15.68
N THR A 56 -9.35 -2.07 16.71
CA THR A 56 -9.11 -1.47 18.02
C THR A 56 -8.81 -2.56 19.03
N LEU A 57 -7.60 -2.59 19.58
CA LEU A 57 -7.26 -3.42 20.72
C LEU A 57 -7.53 -2.64 22.00
N HIS A 58 -8.31 -3.20 22.92
CA HIS A 58 -8.51 -2.65 24.27
C HIS A 58 -7.64 -3.46 25.21
N VAL A 59 -6.57 -2.85 25.73
CA VAL A 59 -5.56 -3.53 26.53
C VAL A 59 -5.48 -2.92 27.92
N LYS A 60 -5.45 -3.76 28.95
CA LYS A 60 -5.17 -3.33 30.32
C LYS A 60 -3.67 -3.29 30.52
N VAL A 61 -3.14 -2.14 30.90
CA VAL A 61 -1.75 -1.94 31.29
C VAL A 61 -1.73 -1.18 32.61
N ASN A 62 -1.04 -1.70 33.62
CA ASN A 62 -0.92 -1.07 34.95
C ASN A 62 -2.27 -0.66 35.58
N GLY A 63 -3.33 -1.44 35.33
CA GLY A 63 -4.68 -1.17 35.84
C GLY A 63 -5.56 -0.28 34.97
N TYR A 64 -4.98 0.42 33.98
CA TYR A 64 -5.70 1.30 33.05
C TYR A 64 -5.98 0.61 31.72
N VAL A 65 -7.08 1.01 31.07
CA VAL A 65 -7.45 0.49 29.74
C VAL A 65 -6.97 1.46 28.67
N GLU A 66 -6.04 1.01 27.85
CA GLU A 66 -5.53 1.70 26.67
C GLU A 66 -6.20 1.19 25.40
N LYS A 67 -6.45 2.10 24.44
CA LYS A 67 -7.05 1.75 23.14
C LYS A 67 -6.03 1.96 22.03
N ILE A 68 -5.62 0.87 21.38
CA ILE A 68 -4.65 0.91 20.30
C ILE A 68 -5.40 0.78 18.98
N LYS A 69 -5.29 1.81 18.15
CA LYS A 69 -5.97 1.93 16.87
C LYS A 69 -5.02 1.54 15.75
N LEU A 70 -5.39 0.50 15.02
CA LEU A 70 -4.53 -0.13 14.02
C LEU A 70 -5.20 -0.10 12.65
N PHE A 71 -4.41 0.22 11.64
CA PHE A 71 -4.72 -0.12 10.26
C PHE A 71 -4.11 -1.49 9.94
N VAL A 72 -4.91 -2.35 9.33
CA VAL A 72 -4.50 -3.70 8.96
C VAL A 72 -4.80 -3.94 7.50
N LYS A 73 -3.79 -4.46 6.81
CA LYS A 73 -3.86 -4.93 5.44
C LYS A 73 -3.50 -6.40 5.42
N SER A 74 -4.35 -7.26 4.83
CA SER A 74 -4.10 -8.70 4.76
C SER A 74 -4.40 -9.28 3.38
N VAL A 75 -3.83 -10.45 3.11
CA VAL A 75 -4.25 -11.26 1.96
C VAL A 75 -5.76 -11.54 2.07
N PRO A 76 -6.54 -11.41 0.98
CA PRO A 76 -7.98 -11.63 1.01
C PRO A 76 -8.32 -13.07 1.39
N VAL A 77 -9.33 -13.25 2.24
CA VAL A 77 -9.80 -14.59 2.64
C VAL A 77 -10.98 -15.04 1.77
N CYS A 78 -11.79 -14.08 1.28
CA CYS A 78 -13.04 -14.36 0.55
C CYS A 78 -12.90 -14.25 -0.98
N ASN A 79 -11.72 -13.91 -1.50
CA ASN A 79 -11.46 -13.80 -2.93
C ASN A 79 -10.18 -14.60 -3.27
N ALA A 80 -10.34 -15.90 -3.49
CA ALA A 80 -9.22 -16.82 -3.73
C ALA A 80 -8.41 -16.48 -4.99
N PRO A 81 -9.02 -16.14 -6.15
CA PRO A 81 -8.26 -15.71 -7.33
C PRO A 81 -7.35 -14.51 -7.06
N LYS A 82 -7.86 -13.53 -6.31
CA LYS A 82 -7.08 -12.36 -5.89
C LYS A 82 -5.98 -12.72 -4.90
N ALA A 83 -6.26 -13.60 -3.94
CA ALA A 83 -5.25 -14.10 -3.00
C ALA A 83 -4.12 -14.83 -3.73
N ASP A 84 -4.45 -15.67 -4.71
CA ASP A 84 -3.48 -16.40 -5.54
C ASP A 84 -2.63 -15.44 -6.38
N PHE A 85 -3.25 -14.45 -7.00
CA PHE A 85 -2.55 -13.38 -7.71
C PHE A 85 -1.57 -12.67 -6.78
N ILE A 86 -2.01 -12.33 -5.56
CA ILE A 86 -1.18 -11.63 -4.58
C ILE A 86 0.02 -12.48 -4.15
N ASN A 87 -0.22 -13.76 -3.85
CA ASN A 87 0.79 -14.70 -3.39
C ASN A 87 1.82 -15.00 -4.50
N LYS A 88 1.35 -15.28 -5.73
CA LYS A 88 2.23 -15.52 -6.89
C LYS A 88 3.09 -14.30 -7.23
N GLY A 89 2.55 -13.10 -7.12
CA GLY A 89 3.29 -11.85 -7.33
C GLY A 89 4.29 -11.52 -6.21
N GLY A 90 4.16 -12.17 -5.05
CA GLY A 90 5.00 -11.94 -3.87
C GLY A 90 4.87 -10.52 -3.32
N PHE A 91 3.70 -9.89 -3.43
CA PHE A 91 3.55 -8.46 -3.09
C PHE A 91 3.84 -8.17 -1.61
N TYR A 92 3.35 -9.00 -0.69
CA TYR A 92 3.63 -8.82 0.74
C TYR A 92 5.12 -9.03 1.08
N LYS A 93 5.81 -9.94 0.37
CA LYS A 93 7.26 -10.08 0.50
C LYS A 93 7.99 -8.80 0.06
N ARG A 94 7.53 -8.14 -1.00
CA ARG A 94 8.08 -6.83 -1.42
C ARG A 94 7.77 -5.73 -0.41
N GLU A 95 6.57 -5.72 0.17
CA GLU A 95 6.22 -4.80 1.26
C GLU A 95 7.11 -5.00 2.49
N MET A 96 7.37 -6.25 2.90
CA MET A 96 8.29 -6.56 3.98
C MET A 96 9.69 -5.97 3.74
N VAL A 97 10.23 -6.17 2.54
CA VAL A 97 11.54 -5.60 2.16
C VAL A 97 11.49 -4.07 2.22
N ALA A 98 10.42 -3.44 1.71
CA ALA A 98 10.27 -1.99 1.75
C ALA A 98 10.23 -1.45 3.20
N PHE A 99 9.46 -2.06 4.10
CA PHE A 99 9.42 -1.66 5.49
C PHE A 99 10.73 -1.94 6.24
N GLN A 100 11.40 -3.05 5.94
CA GLN A 100 12.72 -3.32 6.49
C GLN A 100 13.74 -2.26 6.07
N LEU A 101 13.81 -1.93 4.77
CA LEU A 101 14.67 -0.86 4.27
C LEU A 101 14.33 0.48 4.92
N SER A 102 13.05 0.75 5.12
CA SER A 102 12.59 1.95 5.79
C SER A 102 13.03 2.03 7.25
N GLU A 103 13.04 0.90 7.99
CA GLU A 103 13.60 0.84 9.34
C GLU A 103 15.13 1.05 9.33
N GLU A 104 15.86 0.41 8.42
CA GLU A 104 17.31 0.58 8.26
C GLU A 104 17.71 2.03 7.90
N MET A 105 16.80 2.75 7.23
CA MET A 105 16.93 4.16 6.87
C MET A 105 16.38 5.14 7.91
N HIS A 106 15.85 4.64 9.03
CA HIS A 106 15.20 5.43 10.08
C HIS A 106 14.05 6.32 9.56
N GLY A 107 13.29 5.84 8.57
CA GLY A 107 12.30 6.64 7.84
C GLY A 107 11.09 7.11 8.65
N ALA A 108 10.80 6.40 9.74
CA ALA A 108 9.71 6.72 10.67
C ALA A 108 10.20 7.46 11.93
N GLU A 109 11.48 7.84 11.98
CA GLU A 109 12.10 8.50 13.13
C GLU A 109 12.34 10.00 12.87
N GLY A 110 12.64 10.73 13.95
CA GLY A 110 12.97 12.15 13.90
C GLY A 110 11.74 13.07 13.83
N PRO A 111 11.97 14.41 13.78
CA PRO A 111 10.90 15.40 13.82
C PRO A 111 10.06 15.44 12.54
N ASN A 112 10.61 14.90 11.44
CA ASN A 112 9.98 14.88 10.15
C ASN A 112 10.14 13.45 9.59
N PRO A 113 9.27 12.50 9.96
CA PRO A 113 9.25 11.18 9.32
C PRO A 113 8.69 11.29 7.90
N TRP A 114 9.08 10.36 7.02
CA TRP A 114 8.57 10.26 5.65
C TRP A 114 7.76 8.97 5.40
N CYS A 115 7.69 8.07 6.39
CA CYS A 115 6.82 6.90 6.38
C CYS A 115 6.19 6.62 7.75
N ALA A 116 5.16 5.76 7.76
CA ALA A 116 4.62 5.19 9.00
C ALA A 116 5.50 4.04 9.51
N LYS A 117 5.49 3.82 10.82
CA LYS A 117 6.15 2.66 11.45
C LYS A 117 5.24 1.44 11.39
N ALA A 118 5.69 0.35 10.75
CA ALA A 118 4.99 -0.93 10.84
C ALA A 118 5.18 -1.57 12.22
N TYR A 119 4.09 -2.08 12.80
CA TYR A 119 4.15 -2.88 14.02
C TYR A 119 4.29 -4.37 13.73
N LEU A 120 3.78 -4.82 12.59
CA LEU A 120 3.93 -6.18 12.08
C LEU A 120 3.91 -6.12 10.56
N CYS A 121 4.84 -6.80 9.91
CA CYS A 121 4.83 -7.00 8.46
C CYS A 121 5.38 -8.39 8.17
N ASN A 122 4.59 -9.22 7.50
CA ASN A 122 5.01 -10.55 7.03
C ASN A 122 4.35 -10.84 5.66
N GLU A 123 4.52 -12.06 5.15
CA GLU A 123 4.04 -12.45 3.82
C GLU A 123 2.51 -12.48 3.66
N THR A 124 1.74 -12.29 4.73
CA THR A 124 0.27 -12.34 4.69
C THR A 124 -0.43 -11.15 5.33
N ILE A 125 0.26 -10.36 6.16
CA ILE A 125 -0.33 -9.24 6.89
C ILE A 125 0.64 -8.09 7.14
N LEU A 126 0.13 -6.87 7.03
CA LEU A 126 0.76 -5.62 7.43
C LEU A 126 -0.13 -4.92 8.47
N VAL A 127 0.47 -4.49 9.57
CA VAL A 127 -0.19 -3.78 10.67
C VAL A 127 0.58 -2.52 11.00
N MET A 128 -0.13 -1.40 11.04
CA MET A 128 0.41 -0.06 11.27
C MET A 128 -0.49 0.71 12.23
N PRO A 129 -0.02 1.83 12.84
CA PRO A 129 -0.91 2.77 13.50
C PRO A 129 -1.99 3.28 12.52
N ASP A 130 -3.22 3.43 13.01
CA ASP A 130 -4.30 4.05 12.23
C ASP A 130 -4.10 5.56 12.14
N LEU A 131 -3.38 6.02 11.13
CA LEU A 131 -3.09 7.45 10.91
C LEU A 131 -4.36 8.30 10.73
N ALA A 132 -5.52 7.70 10.44
CA ALA A 132 -6.77 8.45 10.40
C ALA A 132 -7.16 9.03 11.77
N VAL A 133 -6.67 8.44 12.87
CA VAL A 133 -6.85 8.98 14.23
C VAL A 133 -6.08 10.28 14.42
N GLU A 134 -4.98 10.46 13.70
CA GLU A 134 -4.17 11.68 13.68
C GLU A 134 -4.66 12.70 12.64
N GLY A 135 -5.79 12.42 11.97
CA GLY A 135 -6.38 13.32 10.97
C GLY A 135 -5.83 13.13 9.55
N TYR A 136 -4.98 12.14 9.30
CA TYR A 136 -4.56 11.83 7.94
C TYR A 136 -5.71 11.24 7.11
N ARG A 137 -5.72 11.58 5.83
CA ARG A 137 -6.63 11.01 4.83
C ARG A 137 -5.87 10.72 3.55
N THR A 138 -6.31 9.71 2.82
CA THR A 138 -5.83 9.47 1.45
C THR A 138 -6.21 10.66 0.59
N PHE A 139 -5.24 11.18 -0.16
CA PHE A 139 -5.49 12.24 -1.13
C PHE A 139 -6.22 11.68 -2.35
N MET A 140 -7.18 12.42 -2.90
CA MET A 140 -7.97 11.95 -4.03
C MET A 140 -7.10 11.88 -5.29
N ASN A 141 -7.10 10.70 -5.92
CA ASN A 141 -6.34 10.38 -7.13
C ASN A 141 -6.64 11.24 -8.38
N HIS A 142 -7.78 11.94 -8.39
CA HIS A 142 -8.19 12.84 -9.48
C HIS A 142 -7.92 14.32 -9.17
N GLU A 143 -7.45 14.63 -7.97
CA GLU A 143 -7.07 15.97 -7.57
C GLU A 143 -5.58 16.20 -7.82
N VAL A 144 -5.21 17.48 -8.02
CA VAL A 144 -3.81 17.90 -8.03
C VAL A 144 -3.44 18.46 -6.68
N LEU A 145 -2.19 18.25 -6.25
CA LEU A 145 -1.69 18.84 -5.02
C LEU A 145 -1.66 20.36 -5.17
N ASP A 146 -2.20 21.09 -4.18
CA ASP A 146 -1.97 22.54 -4.09
C ASP A 146 -0.49 22.84 -3.80
N LEU A 147 -0.10 24.10 -3.85
CA LEU A 147 1.29 24.50 -3.62
C LEU A 147 1.82 24.02 -2.25
N LYS A 148 1.01 24.09 -1.19
CA LYS A 148 1.43 23.71 0.16
C LYS A 148 1.69 22.20 0.23
N HIS A 149 0.76 21.40 -0.28
CA HIS A 149 0.90 19.95 -0.33
C HIS A 149 2.04 19.53 -1.27
N THR A 150 2.23 20.23 -2.39
CA THR A 150 3.37 20.02 -3.29
C THR A 150 4.69 20.20 -2.55
N LEU A 151 4.87 21.33 -1.84
CA LEU A 151 6.08 21.59 -1.07
C LEU A 151 6.34 20.53 0.01
N LEU A 152 5.30 20.10 0.74
CA LEU A 152 5.40 19.06 1.76
C LEU A 152 5.76 17.70 1.17
N THR A 153 5.09 17.31 0.08
CA THR A 153 5.37 16.04 -0.63
C THR A 153 6.78 16.04 -1.20
N THR A 154 7.21 17.12 -1.86
CA THR A 154 8.57 17.25 -2.38
C THR A 154 9.61 17.18 -1.26
N ALA A 155 9.38 17.85 -0.12
CA ALA A 155 10.26 17.75 1.04
C ALA A 155 10.31 16.34 1.65
N SER A 156 9.19 15.60 1.62
CA SER A 156 9.15 14.20 2.05
C SER A 156 9.95 13.29 1.11
N ILE A 157 9.75 13.43 -0.20
CA ILE A 157 10.50 12.68 -1.23
C ILE A 157 11.99 13.00 -1.16
N ALA A 158 12.37 14.27 -0.97
CA ALA A 158 13.77 14.67 -0.82
C ALA A 158 14.43 14.01 0.40
N ARG A 159 13.73 13.93 1.54
CA ARG A 159 14.21 13.21 2.74
C ARG A 159 14.38 11.72 2.45
N PHE A 160 13.39 11.09 1.81
CA PHE A 160 13.48 9.69 1.39
C PHE A 160 14.69 9.44 0.47
N HIS A 161 14.87 10.26 -0.57
CA HIS A 161 16.02 10.15 -1.48
C HIS A 161 17.36 10.34 -0.77
N ALA A 162 17.47 11.31 0.14
CA ALA A 162 18.68 11.52 0.93
C ALA A 162 18.98 10.34 1.86
N SER A 163 17.95 9.79 2.55
CA SER A 163 18.08 8.59 3.37
C SER A 163 18.54 7.39 2.54
N PHE A 164 17.96 7.18 1.36
CA PHE A 164 18.33 6.08 0.47
C PHE A 164 19.74 6.23 -0.10
N ALA A 165 20.13 7.44 -0.53
CA ALA A 165 21.49 7.71 -0.99
C ALA A 165 22.51 7.40 0.12
N ASN A 166 22.28 7.86 1.35
CA ASN A 166 23.13 7.54 2.50
C ASN A 166 23.21 6.04 2.78
N TYR A 167 22.06 5.35 2.72
CA TYR A 167 21.99 3.90 2.89
C TYR A 167 22.84 3.16 1.84
N VAL A 168 22.64 3.48 0.56
CA VAL A 168 23.37 2.88 -0.55
C VAL A 168 24.86 3.19 -0.44
N THR A 169 25.27 4.44 -0.18
CA THR A 169 26.68 4.81 -0.03
C THR A 169 27.36 4.00 1.07
N ARG A 170 26.72 3.81 2.23
CA ARG A 170 27.27 2.97 3.31
C ARG A 170 27.48 1.51 2.88
N ARG A 171 26.57 0.96 2.06
CA ARG A 171 26.68 -0.43 1.57
C ARG A 171 27.67 -0.57 0.41
N MET A 172 27.75 0.41 -0.49
CA MET A 172 28.66 0.43 -1.64
C MET A 172 30.13 0.59 -1.25
N LEU A 173 30.45 0.99 -0.02
CA LEU A 173 31.82 0.87 0.52
C LEU A 173 32.34 -0.58 0.46
N HIS A 174 31.43 -1.57 0.35
CA HIS A 174 31.75 -2.99 0.25
C HIS A 174 31.53 -3.60 -1.15
N ASP A 175 30.78 -2.93 -2.04
CA ASP A 175 30.52 -3.38 -3.41
C ASP A 175 30.45 -2.20 -4.39
N LYS A 176 31.51 -2.06 -5.21
CA LYS A 176 31.65 -0.97 -6.20
C LYS A 176 30.95 -1.28 -7.53
N SER A 177 30.31 -2.44 -7.69
CA SER A 177 29.71 -2.86 -8.96
C SER A 177 28.32 -2.25 -9.22
N PHE A 178 27.66 -1.73 -8.19
CA PHE A 178 26.31 -1.15 -8.30
C PHE A 178 26.35 0.32 -8.73
N ASP A 179 25.98 0.61 -9.97
CA ASP A 179 25.75 1.98 -10.44
C ASP A 179 24.27 2.35 -10.29
N LEU A 180 23.95 3.10 -9.23
CA LEU A 180 22.59 3.55 -8.94
C LEU A 180 22.00 4.39 -10.08
N THR A 181 22.80 5.27 -10.69
CA THR A 181 22.33 6.18 -11.75
C THR A 181 21.95 5.37 -12.99
N ASN A 182 22.83 4.47 -13.42
CA ASN A 182 22.54 3.59 -14.56
C ASN A 182 21.35 2.65 -14.28
N TRP A 183 21.22 2.14 -13.05
CA TRP A 183 20.05 1.34 -12.68
C TRP A 183 18.75 2.14 -12.79
N CYS A 184 18.72 3.36 -12.23
CA CYS A 184 17.56 4.24 -12.31
C CYS A 184 17.17 4.54 -13.76
N GLU A 185 18.14 4.88 -14.62
CA GLU A 185 17.88 5.15 -16.03
C GLU A 185 17.30 3.94 -16.77
N ARG A 186 17.85 2.74 -16.54
CA ARG A 186 17.32 1.49 -17.11
C ARG A 186 15.91 1.16 -16.61
N SER A 187 15.57 1.56 -15.40
CA SER A 187 14.25 1.31 -14.80
C SER A 187 13.16 2.28 -15.24
N ARG A 188 13.47 3.42 -15.90
CA ARG A 188 12.47 4.44 -16.28
C ARG A 188 11.36 3.90 -17.18
N MET A 189 11.74 3.16 -18.22
CA MET A 189 10.77 2.56 -19.14
C MET A 189 9.85 1.58 -18.42
N PHE A 190 10.41 0.73 -17.56
CA PHE A 190 9.63 -0.21 -16.75
C PHE A 190 8.68 0.51 -15.79
N ALA A 191 9.10 1.64 -15.20
CA ALA A 191 8.26 2.43 -14.32
C ALA A 191 7.04 3.02 -15.05
N ILE A 192 7.23 3.61 -16.24
CA ILE A 192 6.13 4.16 -17.05
C ILE A 192 5.21 3.03 -17.53
N PHE A 193 5.77 1.92 -18.01
CA PHE A 193 4.97 0.75 -18.41
C PHE A 193 4.15 0.18 -17.25
N GLY A 194 4.74 0.11 -16.05
CA GLY A 194 4.04 -0.26 -14.83
C GLY A 194 2.90 0.70 -14.49
N ALA A 195 3.10 2.01 -14.68
CA ALA A 195 2.04 3.00 -14.50
C ALA A 195 0.88 2.77 -15.48
N ILE A 196 1.15 2.53 -16.76
CA ILE A 196 0.13 2.17 -17.77
C ILE A 196 -0.69 0.95 -17.32
N GLY A 197 -0.02 -0.07 -16.77
CA GLY A 197 -0.69 -1.28 -16.30
C GLY A 197 -1.52 -1.11 -15.03
N ILE A 198 -1.21 -0.11 -14.18
CA ILE A 198 -1.81 0.06 -12.85
C ILE A 198 -2.88 1.17 -12.82
N LEU A 199 -2.68 2.24 -13.58
CA LEU A 199 -3.60 3.39 -13.60
C LEU A 199 -5.05 3.04 -13.97
N PRO A 200 -5.35 2.03 -14.81
CA PRO A 200 -6.74 1.62 -15.05
C PRO A 200 -7.49 1.18 -13.78
N PHE A 201 -6.80 0.61 -12.80
CA PHE A 201 -7.39 0.29 -11.50
C PHE A 201 -7.44 1.51 -10.60
N VAL A 202 -6.33 2.24 -10.53
CA VAL A 202 -6.12 3.29 -9.52
C VAL A 202 -6.97 4.51 -9.80
N LEU A 203 -7.22 4.86 -11.06
CA LEU A 203 -7.98 6.06 -11.43
C LEU A 203 -9.49 5.81 -11.54
N MET A 204 -9.91 4.54 -11.58
CA MET A 204 -11.33 4.18 -11.59
C MET A 204 -11.94 4.46 -10.20
N ASP A 205 -13.20 4.90 -10.14
CA ASP A 205 -13.81 5.18 -8.83
C ASP A 205 -13.89 3.91 -7.98
N PRO A 206 -13.79 4.01 -6.63
CA PRO A 206 -13.66 2.83 -5.77
C PRO A 206 -14.81 1.83 -5.85
N LYS A 207 -16.03 2.25 -6.22
CA LYS A 207 -17.18 1.34 -6.31
C LYS A 207 -17.17 0.59 -7.62
N THR A 208 -16.88 1.27 -8.73
CA THR A 208 -16.76 0.63 -10.05
C THR A 208 -15.53 -0.27 -10.09
N ALA A 209 -14.39 0.19 -9.57
CA ALA A 209 -13.18 -0.63 -9.47
C ALA A 209 -13.42 -1.91 -8.67
N GLN A 210 -14.17 -1.84 -7.56
CA GLN A 210 -14.54 -3.03 -6.78
C GLN A 210 -15.38 -4.02 -7.60
N LYS A 211 -16.41 -3.53 -8.30
CA LYS A 211 -17.27 -4.41 -9.11
C LYS A 211 -16.51 -5.05 -10.26
N THR A 212 -15.63 -4.30 -10.90
CA THR A 212 -14.90 -4.76 -12.09
C THR A 212 -13.73 -5.66 -11.74
N PHE A 213 -12.92 -5.27 -10.75
CA PHE A 213 -11.60 -5.86 -10.51
C PHE A 213 -11.50 -6.62 -9.18
N ASP A 214 -12.58 -6.72 -8.40
CA ASP A 214 -12.63 -7.46 -7.14
C ASP A 214 -13.68 -8.58 -7.13
N ASP A 215 -14.30 -8.86 -8.28
CA ASP A 215 -15.24 -9.97 -8.46
C ASP A 215 -14.45 -11.27 -8.68
N PRO A 216 -14.58 -12.28 -7.79
CA PRO A 216 -13.88 -13.56 -7.93
C PRO A 216 -14.14 -14.27 -9.26
N ASP A 217 -15.34 -14.14 -9.84
CA ASP A 217 -15.74 -14.89 -11.04
C ASP A 217 -15.08 -14.33 -12.30
N THR A 218 -14.80 -13.02 -12.33
CA THR A 218 -14.17 -12.33 -13.46
C THR A 218 -12.74 -11.88 -13.18
N PHE A 219 -12.22 -12.11 -11.97
CA PHE A 219 -10.93 -11.59 -11.52
C PHE A 219 -9.80 -11.98 -12.47
N VAL A 220 -9.67 -13.28 -12.79
CA VAL A 220 -8.59 -13.78 -13.65
C VAL A 220 -8.69 -13.18 -15.05
N LYS A 221 -9.90 -13.17 -15.63
CA LYS A 221 -10.15 -12.58 -16.94
C LYS A 221 -9.66 -11.13 -17.02
N TYR A 222 -10.05 -10.28 -16.07
CA TYR A 222 -9.72 -8.85 -16.14
C TYR A 222 -8.33 -8.51 -15.57
N CYS A 223 -7.82 -9.26 -14.61
CA CYS A 223 -6.53 -8.95 -13.99
C CYS A 223 -5.36 -9.60 -14.71
N ASP A 224 -5.52 -10.82 -15.24
CA ASP A 224 -4.43 -11.61 -15.82
C ASP A 224 -4.49 -11.71 -17.35
N GLU A 225 -5.68 -11.61 -17.96
CA GLU A 225 -5.85 -11.82 -19.41
C GLU A 225 -6.07 -10.50 -20.18
N ASP A 226 -7.26 -9.92 -20.12
CA ASP A 226 -7.63 -8.71 -20.87
C ASP A 226 -8.71 -7.90 -20.14
N ARG A 227 -8.43 -6.63 -19.90
CA ARG A 227 -9.35 -5.65 -19.28
C ARG A 227 -9.79 -4.54 -20.23
N THR A 228 -9.54 -4.67 -21.52
CA THR A 228 -9.85 -3.62 -22.50
C THR A 228 -11.32 -3.22 -22.45
N GLU A 229 -12.24 -4.19 -22.40
CA GLU A 229 -13.67 -3.93 -22.39
C GLU A 229 -14.13 -3.05 -21.21
N PRO A 230 -13.90 -3.42 -19.93
CA PRO A 230 -14.36 -2.60 -18.81
C PRO A 230 -13.62 -1.26 -18.71
N VAL A 231 -12.34 -1.20 -19.12
CA VAL A 231 -11.58 0.06 -19.15
C VAL A 231 -12.17 1.02 -20.18
N LEU A 232 -12.46 0.55 -21.40
CA LEU A 232 -13.07 1.38 -22.44
C LEU A 232 -14.51 1.77 -22.10
N ALA A 233 -15.27 0.89 -21.44
CA ALA A 233 -16.60 1.22 -20.93
C ALA A 233 -16.53 2.41 -19.97
N TYR A 234 -15.62 2.38 -18.99
CA TYR A 234 -15.46 3.47 -18.02
C TYR A 234 -14.87 4.75 -18.66
N CYS A 235 -13.99 4.64 -19.67
CA CYS A 235 -13.54 5.80 -20.44
C CYS A 235 -14.69 6.57 -21.11
N ARG A 236 -15.75 5.87 -21.55
CA ARG A 236 -16.93 6.52 -22.16
C ARG A 236 -17.78 7.26 -21.13
N GLU A 237 -17.71 6.86 -19.86
CA GLU A 237 -18.43 7.47 -18.75
C GLU A 237 -17.66 8.64 -18.11
N SER A 238 -16.32 8.56 -18.11
CA SER A 238 -15.45 9.55 -17.46
C SER A 238 -14.36 10.05 -18.39
N LYS A 239 -14.58 11.25 -18.93
CA LYS A 239 -13.60 11.95 -19.77
C LYS A 239 -12.27 12.19 -19.04
N VAL A 240 -12.32 12.57 -17.75
CA VAL A 240 -11.12 12.80 -16.92
C VAL A 240 -10.30 11.52 -16.79
N TYR A 241 -10.96 10.37 -16.56
CA TYR A 241 -10.27 9.09 -16.48
C TYR A 241 -9.60 8.73 -17.82
N MET A 242 -10.33 8.90 -18.93
CA MET A 242 -9.80 8.64 -20.27
C MET A 242 -8.57 9.52 -20.59
N GLU A 243 -8.65 10.83 -20.33
CA GLU A 243 -7.56 11.77 -20.57
C GLU A 243 -6.30 11.39 -19.78
N ARG A 244 -6.44 11.02 -18.50
CA ARG A 244 -5.31 10.57 -17.69
C ARG A 244 -4.66 9.28 -18.19
N LEU A 245 -5.45 8.34 -18.71
CA LEU A 245 -4.90 7.14 -19.33
C LEU A 245 -4.20 7.47 -20.65
N LEU A 246 -4.74 8.39 -21.46
CA LEU A 246 -4.10 8.80 -22.70
C LEU A 246 -2.76 9.49 -22.45
N GLU A 247 -2.69 10.43 -21.50
CA GLU A 247 -1.46 11.15 -21.14
C GLU A 247 -0.27 10.22 -20.90
N VAL A 248 -0.45 9.16 -20.09
CA VAL A 248 0.64 8.22 -19.76
C VAL A 248 1.01 7.32 -20.95
N ASN A 249 0.04 6.98 -21.81
CA ASN A 249 0.29 6.15 -22.98
C ASN A 249 1.01 6.94 -24.08
N GLU A 250 0.59 8.18 -24.33
CA GLU A 250 1.23 9.10 -25.26
C GLU A 250 2.68 9.37 -24.83
N GLU A 251 2.91 9.66 -23.54
CA GLU A 251 4.27 9.84 -23.01
C GLU A 251 5.16 8.61 -23.25
N PHE A 252 4.64 7.40 -23.05
CA PHE A 252 5.39 6.18 -23.31
C PHE A 252 5.75 6.02 -24.79
N VAL A 253 4.76 6.24 -25.68
CA VAL A 253 4.94 6.12 -27.13
C VAL A 253 5.96 7.14 -27.64
N GLU A 254 5.84 8.41 -27.23
CA GLU A 254 6.76 9.47 -27.62
C GLU A 254 8.19 9.24 -27.13
N ARG A 255 8.35 8.74 -25.89
CA ARG A 255 9.68 8.54 -25.30
C ARG A 255 10.37 7.28 -25.82
N TYR A 256 9.64 6.18 -26.00
CA TYR A 256 10.24 4.85 -26.14
C TYR A 256 9.87 4.12 -27.43
N VAL A 257 8.84 4.54 -28.16
CA VAL A 257 8.43 3.86 -29.41
C VAL A 257 8.83 4.69 -30.62
N LEU A 258 8.36 5.94 -30.72
CA LEU A 258 8.56 6.77 -31.91
C LEU A 258 10.02 7.21 -32.09
N LYS A 259 10.78 7.39 -31.00
CA LYS A 259 12.20 7.77 -31.06
C LYS A 259 13.13 6.62 -31.50
N GLN A 260 12.61 5.40 -31.68
CA GLN A 260 13.35 4.23 -32.12
C GLN A 260 13.08 3.85 -33.59
N LEU A 261 12.16 4.56 -34.24
CA LEU A 261 11.83 4.44 -35.66
C LEU A 261 12.57 5.51 -36.48
#